data_AF-A0A250JNK8-F1
#
_entry.id   AF-A0A250JNK8-F1
#
_cell.length_a   1.000
_cell.length_b   1.000
_cell.length_c   1.000
_cell.angle_alpha   90.00
_cell.angle_beta   90.00
_cell.angle_gamma   90.00
#
_symmetry.space_group_name_H-M   'P 1'
#
loop_
_entity.id
_entity.type
_entity.pdbx_description
1 polymer ?
#
loop_
_entity_poly.entity_id
_entity_poly.type
_entity_poly.pdbx_seq_one_letter_code
_entity_poly.pdbx_strand_id
1 'polypeptide(L)'
;MRGMTWGLVAAVVVALTGCGEDDTYVYDVTLDAETLANVPTECSEYVQPAQGPAVGLAAQQRWMIRRGDMDSMSLELPDIDFETPNNAYVINGDGAPDVLTGSAGADGGYHFLHIQTRLEEDHALFPLGNEHAFRISINTKDLDDTIQGTVWVRNEHVEQDPITGASIASGCASALRFTGRRVTR
;
A
#
# COMPACT_ATOMS: atom_id res chain seq x y z
N MET A 1 17.84 -44.35 37.72
CA MET A 1 17.21 -44.85 36.49
C MET A 1 16.46 -43.69 35.84
N ARG A 2 16.83 -43.34 34.59
CA ARG A 2 16.11 -42.51 33.60
C ARG A 2 15.66 -41.11 34.08
N GLY A 3 16.23 -39.97 33.67
CA GLY A 3 16.80 -39.62 32.38
C GLY A 3 15.70 -39.14 31.43
N MET A 4 15.48 -37.83 31.32
CA MET A 4 14.99 -37.18 30.09
C MET A 4 15.12 -35.67 30.19
N THR A 5 16.27 -35.19 29.73
CA THR A 5 16.50 -33.86 29.17
C THR A 5 15.60 -33.68 27.95
N TRP A 6 14.69 -32.71 27.98
CA TRP A 6 14.08 -32.11 26.79
C TRP A 6 14.76 -30.74 26.66
N GLY A 7 15.62 -30.47 25.70
CA GLY A 7 15.42 -30.68 24.27
C GLY A 7 15.15 -29.31 23.63
N LEU A 8 16.13 -28.41 23.73
CA LEU A 8 16.16 -27.12 23.03
C LEU A 8 16.09 -27.42 21.53
N VAL A 9 14.94 -27.18 20.91
CA VAL A 9 14.85 -27.13 19.44
C VAL A 9 15.40 -25.77 19.04
N ALA A 10 16.70 -25.73 18.75
CA ALA A 10 17.30 -24.63 18.04
C ALA A 10 16.74 -24.68 16.61
N ALA A 11 15.88 -23.71 16.27
CA ALA A 11 15.50 -23.44 14.90
C ALA A 11 16.76 -22.98 14.15
N VAL A 12 17.39 -23.91 13.43
CA VAL A 12 18.47 -23.62 12.49
C VAL A 12 17.82 -22.90 11.31
N VAL A 13 17.82 -21.57 11.36
CA VAL A 13 17.61 -20.75 10.16
C VAL A 13 18.82 -21.02 9.27
N VAL A 14 18.63 -21.82 8.23
CA VAL A 14 19.63 -22.01 7.19
C VAL A 14 19.72 -20.70 6.43
N ALA A 15 20.68 -19.86 6.82
CA ALA A 15 21.13 -18.76 6.01
C ALA A 15 21.85 -19.37 4.80
N LEU A 16 21.11 -19.58 3.70
CA LEU A 16 21.69 -19.75 2.39
C LEU A 16 22.31 -18.39 2.01
N THR A 17 23.55 -18.16 2.41
CA THR A 17 24.37 -17.06 1.88
C THR A 17 24.72 -17.41 0.44
N GLY A 18 23.77 -17.17 -0.46
CA GLY A 18 24.08 -17.01 -1.87
C GLY A 18 24.97 -15.78 -2.02
N CYS A 19 26.10 -15.93 -2.69
CA CYS A 19 26.90 -14.79 -3.15
C CYS A 19 26.17 -14.12 -4.32
N GLY A 20 25.13 -13.35 -4.01
CA GLY A 20 24.51 -12.33 -4.84
C GLY A 20 24.36 -11.09 -3.96
N GLU A 21 24.36 -9.89 -4.55
CA GLU A 21 23.84 -8.74 -3.81
C GLU A 21 22.46 -9.10 -3.25
N ASP A 22 22.24 -8.86 -1.96
CA ASP A 22 20.93 -9.08 -1.37
C ASP A 22 19.99 -8.07 -2.03
N ASP A 23 19.19 -8.53 -2.98
CA ASP A 23 18.15 -7.77 -3.70
C ASP A 23 16.98 -7.36 -2.78
N THR A 24 17.16 -7.57 -1.47
CA THR A 24 16.27 -7.17 -0.39
C THR A 24 16.73 -5.85 0.23
N TYR A 25 15.81 -4.89 0.29
CA TYR A 25 16.03 -3.57 0.85
C TYR A 25 15.00 -3.33 1.95
N VAL A 26 15.46 -3.16 3.19
CA VAL A 26 14.60 -2.90 4.34
C VAL A 26 14.69 -1.43 4.71
N TYR A 27 13.53 -0.79 4.92
CA TYR A 27 13.42 0.61 5.29
C TYR A 27 12.58 0.80 6.54
N ASP A 28 13.05 1.65 7.44
CA ASP A 28 12.21 2.28 8.46
C ASP A 28 11.54 3.49 7.80
N VAL A 29 10.24 3.38 7.59
CA VAL A 29 9.40 4.36 6.88
C VAL A 29 8.65 5.21 7.88
N THR A 30 8.65 6.51 7.62
CA THR A 30 7.87 7.51 8.35
C THR A 30 6.89 8.18 7.39
N LEU A 31 5.60 8.02 7.68
CA LEU A 31 4.53 8.80 7.05
C LEU A 31 4.57 10.23 7.60
N ASP A 32 4.41 11.21 6.73
CA ASP A 32 4.50 12.62 7.09
C ASP A 32 3.34 13.02 8.02
N ALA A 33 3.70 13.54 9.20
CA ALA A 33 2.74 13.85 10.25
C ALA A 33 1.73 14.94 9.86
N GLU A 34 2.14 15.90 9.03
CA GLU A 34 1.24 16.95 8.53
C GLU A 34 0.19 16.33 7.60
N THR A 35 0.61 15.50 6.64
CA THR A 35 -0.33 14.80 5.74
C THR A 35 -1.20 13.77 6.46
N LEU A 36 -0.70 13.14 7.54
CA LEU A 36 -1.53 12.25 8.36
C LEU A 36 -2.59 12.99 9.16
N ALA A 37 -2.30 14.22 9.61
CA ALA A 37 -3.26 15.02 10.37
C ALA A 37 -4.30 15.70 9.48
N ASN A 38 -3.91 16.09 8.26
CA ASN A 38 -4.77 16.72 7.27
C ASN A 38 -4.51 16.11 5.90
N VAL A 39 -5.23 15.03 5.59
CA VAL A 39 -4.99 14.27 4.36
C VAL A 39 -5.37 15.07 3.12
N PRO A 40 -4.40 15.43 2.24
CA PRO A 40 -4.69 16.05 0.96
C PRO A 40 -5.64 15.17 0.16
N THR A 41 -6.80 15.71 -0.20
CA THR A 41 -7.86 14.98 -0.87
C THR A 41 -8.44 15.81 -2.01
N GLU A 42 -8.53 15.19 -3.19
CA GLU A 42 -9.14 15.75 -4.38
C GLU A 42 -10.37 14.91 -4.72
N CYS A 43 -11.52 15.56 -4.89
CA CYS A 43 -12.78 14.88 -5.16
C CYS A 43 -13.38 15.33 -6.50
N SER A 44 -14.15 14.45 -7.12
CA SER A 44 -15.04 14.80 -8.22
C SER A 44 -16.04 15.87 -7.79
N GLU A 45 -16.59 16.64 -8.73
CA GLU A 45 -17.55 17.72 -8.47
C GLU A 45 -18.81 17.31 -7.67
N TYR A 46 -19.14 16.03 -7.68
CA TYR A 46 -20.30 15.45 -6.99
C TYR A 46 -20.06 15.10 -5.52
N VAL A 47 -18.80 15.16 -5.05
CA VAL A 47 -18.42 14.74 -3.70
C VAL A 47 -17.73 15.89 -2.97
N GLN A 48 -18.20 16.19 -1.75
CA GLN A 48 -17.59 17.22 -0.90
C GLN A 48 -16.35 16.67 -0.20
N PRO A 49 -15.17 17.32 -0.34
CA PRO A 49 -13.98 16.89 0.37
C PRO A 49 -14.14 17.13 1.87
N ALA A 50 -13.96 16.08 2.65
CA ALA A 50 -13.87 16.13 4.10
C ALA A 50 -12.40 16.32 4.51
N GLN A 51 -12.19 17.01 5.62
CA GLN A 51 -10.87 17.24 6.20
C GLN A 51 -10.76 16.48 7.51
N GLY A 52 -9.57 15.99 7.80
CA GLY A 52 -9.32 15.24 9.02
C GLY A 52 -8.13 14.28 8.87
N PRO A 53 -7.82 13.56 9.97
CA PRO A 53 -6.68 12.68 10.01
C PRO A 53 -6.96 11.35 9.30
N ALA A 54 -5.90 10.67 8.89
CA ALA A 54 -5.95 9.25 8.59
C ALA A 54 -5.98 8.43 9.89
N VAL A 55 -6.72 7.32 9.90
CA VAL A 55 -6.86 6.38 11.02
C VAL A 55 -6.49 4.98 10.52
N GLY A 56 -5.88 4.15 11.36
CA GLY A 56 -5.46 2.79 10.99
C GLY A 56 -4.03 2.69 10.43
N LEU A 57 -3.43 3.81 9.99
CA LEU A 57 -2.01 3.84 9.60
C LEU A 57 -1.10 4.23 10.77
N ALA A 58 -0.16 3.35 11.10
CA ALA A 58 0.95 3.72 11.97
C ALA A 58 1.86 4.74 11.26
N ALA A 59 2.22 5.83 11.94
CA ALA A 59 3.11 6.84 11.37
C ALA A 59 4.53 6.33 11.11
N GLN A 60 4.96 5.32 11.87
CA GLN A 60 6.24 4.64 11.69
C GLN A 60 6.01 3.17 11.35
N GLN A 61 6.66 2.70 10.30
CA GLN A 61 6.45 1.37 9.73
C GLN A 61 7.78 0.80 9.24
N ARG A 62 7.84 -0.52 9.06
CA ARG A 62 8.98 -1.18 8.44
C ARG A 62 8.53 -1.84 7.16
N TRP A 63 9.17 -1.47 6.04
CA TRP A 63 8.86 -1.99 4.72
C TRP A 63 10.05 -2.79 4.19
N MET A 64 9.76 -3.81 3.39
CA MET A 64 10.76 -4.62 2.71
C MET A 64 10.47 -4.65 1.23
N ILE A 65 11.43 -4.19 0.45
CA ILE A 65 11.38 -4.20 -1.02
C ILE A 65 12.29 -5.31 -1.50
N ARG A 66 11.80 -6.18 -2.39
CA ARG A 66 12.63 -7.19 -3.07
C ARG A 66 12.59 -6.95 -4.57
N ARG A 67 13.77 -6.84 -5.21
CA ARG A 67 13.86 -6.86 -6.68
C ARG A 67 13.64 -8.28 -7.18
N GLY A 68 12.87 -8.40 -8.25
CA GLY A 68 12.71 -9.65 -8.99
C GLY A 68 13.46 -9.59 -10.32
N ASP A 69 13.08 -10.46 -11.24
CA ASP A 69 13.63 -10.45 -12.59
C ASP A 69 13.14 -9.23 -13.38
N MET A 70 13.97 -8.74 -14.30
CA MET A 70 13.68 -7.58 -15.15
C MET A 70 13.31 -6.34 -14.30
N ASP A 71 12.18 -5.70 -14.60
CA ASP A 71 11.69 -4.52 -13.89
C ASP A 71 10.73 -4.86 -12.74
N SER A 72 10.59 -6.14 -12.38
CA SER A 72 9.62 -6.57 -11.36
C SER A 72 10.10 -6.31 -9.95
N MET A 73 9.16 -5.93 -9.08
CA MET A 73 9.40 -5.60 -7.69
C MET A 73 8.32 -6.22 -6.81
N SER A 74 8.67 -6.54 -5.56
CA SER A 74 7.70 -6.81 -4.50
C SER A 74 7.93 -5.87 -3.32
N LEU A 75 6.86 -5.40 -2.71
CA LEU A 75 6.86 -4.58 -1.50
C LEU A 75 6.03 -5.29 -0.45
N GLU A 76 6.67 -5.69 0.64
CA GLU A 76 6.05 -6.20 1.85
C GLU A 76 5.96 -5.05 2.86
N LEU A 77 4.76 -4.79 3.38
CA LEU A 77 4.48 -3.72 4.33
C LEU A 77 3.51 -4.22 5.42
N PRO A 78 3.35 -3.51 6.55
CA PRO A 78 2.31 -3.85 7.53
C PRO A 78 0.93 -3.92 6.88
N ASP A 79 0.03 -4.69 7.50
CA ASP A 79 -1.38 -4.83 7.09
C ASP A 79 -2.00 -3.48 6.78
N ILE A 80 -2.53 -3.33 5.57
CA ILE A 80 -3.23 -2.16 5.09
C ILE A 80 -4.69 -2.31 5.48
N ASP A 81 -5.03 -1.66 6.59
CA ASP A 81 -6.39 -1.39 7.03
C ASP A 81 -6.43 0.05 7.53
N PHE A 82 -6.93 0.96 6.71
CA PHE A 82 -6.98 2.37 7.07
C PHE A 82 -8.13 3.14 6.43
N GLU A 83 -8.41 4.27 7.06
CA GLU A 83 -9.43 5.21 6.66
C GLU A 83 -8.83 6.63 6.57
N THR A 84 -9.26 7.37 5.57
CA THR A 84 -9.15 8.83 5.48
C THR A 84 -10.56 9.41 5.49
N PRO A 85 -10.74 10.73 5.68
CA PRO A 85 -12.07 11.33 5.76
C PRO A 85 -13.05 11.01 4.61
N ASN A 86 -12.53 10.68 3.42
CA ASN A 86 -13.35 10.35 2.24
C ASN A 86 -13.08 8.95 1.67
N ASN A 87 -12.11 8.21 2.21
CA ASN A 87 -11.67 6.93 1.64
C ASN A 87 -11.48 5.90 2.75
N ALA A 88 -11.67 4.64 2.43
CA ALA A 88 -11.23 3.52 3.23
C ALA A 88 -10.57 2.50 2.32
N TYR A 89 -9.51 1.85 2.80
CA TYR A 89 -8.85 0.81 2.05
C TYR A 89 -8.38 -0.30 2.99
N VAL A 90 -8.75 -1.52 2.60
CA VAL A 90 -8.32 -2.75 3.24
C VAL A 90 -7.76 -3.67 2.16
N ILE A 91 -6.58 -4.24 2.38
CA ILE A 91 -6.09 -5.37 1.60
C ILE A 91 -6.27 -6.61 2.47
N ASN A 92 -7.11 -7.56 2.03
CA ASN A 92 -7.43 -8.84 2.67
C ASN A 92 -7.95 -8.84 4.14
N GLY A 93 -7.52 -7.92 5.02
CA GLY A 93 -7.96 -7.75 6.40
C GLY A 93 -7.57 -8.90 7.34
N ASP A 94 -6.47 -9.60 7.07
CA ASP A 94 -6.06 -10.79 7.83
C ASP A 94 -5.09 -10.49 8.99
N GLY A 95 -4.64 -9.23 9.14
CA GLY A 95 -3.71 -8.81 10.18
C GLY A 95 -2.24 -9.19 9.90
N ALA A 96 -1.94 -9.84 8.78
CA ALA A 96 -0.60 -10.18 8.35
C ALA A 96 -0.03 -9.09 7.41
N PRO A 97 1.30 -9.03 7.23
CA PRO A 97 1.89 -8.10 6.27
C PRO A 97 1.36 -8.32 4.85
N ASP A 98 1.01 -7.22 4.18
CA ASP A 98 0.60 -7.24 2.78
C ASP A 98 1.80 -7.26 1.85
N VAL A 99 1.64 -7.97 0.74
CA VAL A 99 2.63 -8.03 -0.34
C VAL A 99 2.04 -7.46 -1.62
N LEU A 100 2.60 -6.36 -2.07
CA LEU A 100 2.26 -5.71 -3.31
C LEU A 100 3.27 -6.05 -4.40
N THR A 101 2.76 -6.39 -5.58
CA THR A 101 3.58 -6.46 -6.79
C THR A 101 3.73 -5.06 -7.39
N GLY A 102 4.91 -4.76 -7.90
CA GLY A 102 5.20 -3.49 -8.52
C GLY A 102 6.21 -3.61 -9.64
N SER A 103 6.54 -2.47 -10.22
CA SER A 103 7.56 -2.38 -11.25
C SER A 103 8.35 -1.08 -11.17
N ALA A 104 9.53 -1.06 -11.78
CA ALA A 104 10.22 0.19 -12.06
C ALA A 104 9.36 1.07 -12.99
N GLY A 105 9.32 2.38 -12.71
CA GLY A 105 8.67 3.36 -13.55
C GLY A 105 9.57 3.81 -14.70
N ALA A 106 8.98 4.11 -15.87
CA ALA A 106 9.74 4.57 -17.05
C ALA A 106 10.52 5.87 -16.79
N ASP A 107 9.98 6.74 -15.93
CA ASP A 107 10.61 8.02 -15.55
C ASP A 107 11.65 7.86 -14.42
N GLY A 108 11.84 6.62 -13.95
CA GLY A 108 12.57 6.24 -12.76
C GLY A 108 11.67 6.15 -11.52
N GLY A 109 12.15 5.45 -10.50
CA GLY A 109 11.36 5.14 -9.30
C GLY A 109 10.63 3.80 -9.43
N TYR A 110 9.75 3.53 -8.46
CA TYR A 110 9.05 2.25 -8.34
C TYR A 110 7.58 2.48 -8.00
N HIS A 111 6.70 1.69 -8.62
CA HIS A 111 5.26 1.77 -8.38
C HIS A 111 4.71 0.42 -7.98
N PHE A 112 3.93 0.39 -6.91
CA PHE A 112 3.21 -0.77 -6.41
C PHE A 112 1.72 -0.43 -6.43
N LEU A 113 0.92 -1.25 -7.10
CA LEU A 113 -0.50 -0.95 -7.34
C LEU A 113 -1.35 -2.15 -6.94
N HIS A 114 -2.39 -1.87 -6.16
CA HIS A 114 -3.44 -2.81 -5.81
C HIS A 114 -4.78 -2.20 -6.22
N ILE A 115 -5.58 -2.95 -6.96
CA ILE A 115 -6.92 -2.54 -7.40
C ILE A 115 -7.89 -3.63 -6.95
N GLN A 116 -8.99 -3.21 -6.34
CA GLN A 116 -10.11 -4.08 -6.03
C GLN A 116 -11.40 -3.46 -6.52
N THR A 117 -12.25 -4.27 -7.14
CA THR A 117 -13.61 -3.89 -7.49
C THR A 117 -14.53 -4.49 -6.44
N ARG A 118 -15.27 -3.63 -5.72
CA ARG A 118 -16.32 -4.07 -4.81
C ARG A 118 -17.67 -3.92 -5.51
N LEU A 119 -18.34 -5.05 -5.72
CA LEU A 119 -19.74 -5.06 -6.12
C LEU A 119 -20.54 -5.03 -4.82
N GLU A 120 -21.27 -3.95 -4.55
CA GLU A 120 -22.18 -3.93 -3.41
C GLU A 120 -23.36 -4.87 -3.70
N GLU A 121 -23.44 -5.99 -2.97
CA GLU A 121 -24.46 -7.03 -3.18
C GLU A 121 -25.90 -6.52 -2.99
N ASP A 122 -26.10 -5.42 -2.26
CA ASP A 122 -27.42 -4.85 -1.96
C ASP A 122 -27.94 -3.84 -3.02
N HIS A 123 -27.11 -3.42 -3.97
CA HIS A 123 -27.48 -2.51 -5.05
C HIS A 123 -27.80 -3.27 -6.34
N ALA A 124 -28.84 -4.11 -6.29
CA ALA A 124 -29.30 -5.00 -7.36
C ALA A 124 -29.80 -4.31 -8.67
N LEU A 125 -29.48 -3.02 -8.92
CA LEU A 125 -29.97 -2.29 -10.09
C LEU A 125 -28.94 -1.42 -10.84
N PHE A 126 -27.66 -1.37 -10.46
CA PHE A 126 -26.64 -0.64 -11.25
C PHE A 126 -25.38 -1.49 -11.48
N PRO A 127 -25.00 -1.79 -12.74
CA PRO A 127 -23.94 -2.75 -13.07
C PRO A 127 -22.51 -2.21 -12.96
N LEU A 128 -22.29 -1.09 -12.27
CA LEU A 128 -21.01 -0.41 -12.23
C LEU A 128 -20.63 -0.27 -10.74
N GLY A 129 -19.66 -1.06 -10.29
CA GLY A 129 -19.33 -1.20 -8.87
C GLY A 129 -18.54 -0.01 -8.29
N ASN A 130 -18.03 -0.20 -7.07
CA ASN A 130 -17.01 0.68 -6.50
C ASN A 130 -15.63 0.18 -6.92
N GLU A 131 -14.84 1.03 -7.57
CA GLU A 131 -13.43 0.78 -7.86
C GLU A 131 -12.57 1.42 -6.77
N HIS A 132 -11.78 0.60 -6.09
CA HIS A 132 -10.82 1.06 -5.11
C HIS A 132 -9.41 0.78 -5.58
N ALA A 133 -8.58 1.81 -5.66
CA ALA A 133 -7.18 1.69 -6.01
C ALA A 133 -6.30 2.19 -4.85
N PHE A 134 -5.25 1.42 -4.57
CA PHE A 134 -4.20 1.77 -3.63
C PHE A 134 -2.86 1.69 -4.34
N ARG A 135 -2.05 2.72 -4.20
CA ARG A 135 -0.75 2.82 -4.86
C ARG A 135 0.30 3.34 -3.90
N ILE A 136 1.47 2.71 -3.93
CA ILE A 136 2.69 3.28 -3.36
C ILE A 136 3.62 3.63 -4.51
N SER A 137 4.03 4.89 -4.56
CA SER A 137 5.03 5.38 -5.51
C SER A 137 6.29 5.79 -4.75
N ILE A 138 7.44 5.19 -5.08
CA ILE A 138 8.75 5.61 -4.62
C ILE A 138 9.39 6.43 -5.73
N ASN A 139 9.75 7.67 -5.44
CA ASN A 139 10.26 8.63 -6.43
C ASN A 139 11.77 8.49 -6.65
N THR A 140 12.48 7.87 -5.70
CA THR A 140 13.92 7.64 -5.81
C THR A 140 14.19 6.53 -6.83
N LYS A 141 15.06 6.81 -7.81
CA LYS A 141 15.40 5.83 -8.87
C LYS A 141 16.19 4.66 -8.32
N ASP A 142 17.09 4.93 -7.39
CA ASP A 142 17.95 3.96 -6.76
C ASP A 142 17.45 3.64 -5.35
N LEU A 143 17.46 2.37 -4.95
CA LEU A 143 17.09 1.93 -3.60
C LEU A 143 18.29 2.09 -2.65
N ASP A 144 18.75 3.34 -2.54
CA ASP A 144 19.89 3.73 -1.71
C ASP A 144 19.47 3.92 -0.25
N ASP A 145 20.25 4.70 0.52
CA ASP A 145 20.07 4.91 1.96
C ASP A 145 18.74 5.57 2.32
N THR A 146 18.12 6.30 1.40
CA THR A 146 16.86 7.01 1.64
C THR A 146 15.89 6.87 0.49
N ILE A 147 14.63 6.60 0.80
CA ILE A 147 13.52 6.64 -0.14
C ILE A 147 12.54 7.73 0.26
N GLN A 148 11.83 8.26 -0.73
CA GLN A 148 10.72 9.17 -0.52
C GLN A 148 9.64 8.90 -1.56
N GLY A 149 8.40 9.20 -1.21
CA GLY A 149 7.30 8.84 -2.09
C GLY A 149 5.94 9.26 -1.59
N THR A 150 4.93 8.61 -2.15
CA THR A 150 3.52 8.88 -1.84
C THR A 150 2.76 7.57 -1.74
N VAL A 151 1.97 7.44 -0.67
CA VAL A 151 0.87 6.49 -0.58
C VAL A 151 -0.36 7.19 -1.13
N TRP A 152 -1.02 6.60 -2.11
CA TRP A 152 -2.18 7.16 -2.78
C TRP A 152 -3.33 6.17 -2.71
N VAL A 153 -4.50 6.66 -2.38
CA VAL A 153 -5.73 5.87 -2.31
C VAL A 153 -6.82 6.59 -3.08
N ARG A 154 -7.62 5.84 -3.83
CA ARG A 154 -8.82 6.35 -4.49
C ARG A 154 -9.95 5.36 -4.32
N ASN A 155 -11.11 5.90 -3.99
CA ASN A 155 -12.38 5.23 -4.12
C ASN A 155 -13.19 5.97 -5.19
N GLU A 156 -13.69 5.22 -6.16
CA GLU A 156 -14.52 5.71 -7.24
C GLU A 156 -15.79 4.88 -7.32
N HIS A 157 -16.92 5.56 -7.16
CA HIS A 157 -18.24 5.04 -7.44
C HIS A 157 -18.57 5.36 -8.90
N VAL A 158 -18.83 4.32 -9.70
CA VAL A 158 -19.23 4.49 -11.09
C VAL A 158 -20.72 4.19 -11.20
N GLU A 159 -21.49 5.13 -11.72
CA GLU A 159 -22.92 4.95 -12.00
C GLU A 159 -23.22 5.25 -13.46
N GLN A 160 -24.43 4.90 -13.90
CA GLN A 160 -24.91 5.24 -15.25
C GLN A 160 -25.90 6.39 -15.15
N ASP A 161 -25.65 7.47 -15.89
CA ASP A 161 -26.58 8.58 -16.06
C ASP A 161 -27.91 8.05 -16.62
N PRO A 162 -29.04 8.21 -15.91
CA PRO A 162 -30.33 7.67 -16.34
C PRO A 162 -30.92 8.40 -17.56
N ILE A 163 -30.41 9.59 -17.90
CA ILE A 163 -30.88 10.42 -19.01
C ILE A 163 -30.02 10.19 -20.26
N THR A 164 -28.70 10.22 -20.10
CA THR A 164 -27.76 10.15 -21.24
C THR A 164 -27.22 8.74 -21.47
N GLY A 165 -27.31 7.85 -20.48
CA GLY A 165 -26.71 6.52 -20.50
C GLY A 165 -25.18 6.54 -20.35
N ALA A 166 -24.56 7.70 -20.14
CA ALA A 166 -23.11 7.82 -19.94
C ALA A 166 -22.68 7.30 -18.57
N SER A 167 -21.45 6.79 -18.45
CA SER A 167 -20.87 6.48 -17.15
C SER A 167 -20.44 7.76 -16.44
N ILE A 168 -20.91 7.94 -15.21
CA ILE A 168 -20.49 9.00 -14.30
C ILE A 168 -19.62 8.34 -13.24
N ALA A 169 -18.41 8.85 -13.07
CA ALA A 169 -17.50 8.39 -12.04
C ALA A 169 -17.35 9.49 -10.99
N SER A 170 -17.63 9.15 -9.73
CA SER A 170 -17.62 10.07 -8.61
C SER A 170 -16.82 9.48 -7.46
N GLY A 171 -16.02 10.29 -6.77
CA GLY A 171 -15.14 9.77 -5.75
C GLY A 171 -14.07 10.76 -5.33
N CYS A 172 -13.18 10.30 -4.46
CA CYS A 172 -12.09 11.08 -3.93
C CYS A 172 -10.78 10.30 -4.01
N ALA A 173 -9.70 11.02 -4.29
CA ALA A 173 -8.34 10.53 -4.20
C ALA A 173 -7.62 11.24 -3.06
N SER A 174 -6.96 10.48 -2.19
CA SER A 174 -6.17 10.99 -1.08
C SER A 174 -4.69 10.60 -1.24
N ALA A 175 -3.78 11.47 -0.80
CA ALA A 175 -2.34 11.24 -0.94
C ALA A 175 -1.58 11.56 0.34
N LEU A 176 -0.81 10.59 0.85
CA LEU A 176 0.05 10.74 2.02
C LEU A 176 1.51 10.70 1.60
N ARG A 177 2.32 11.61 2.12
CA ARG A 177 3.76 11.63 1.84
C ARG A 177 4.49 10.72 2.82
N PHE A 178 5.59 10.12 2.37
CA PHE A 178 6.47 9.35 3.25
C PHE A 178 7.94 9.57 2.93
N THR A 179 8.77 9.28 3.92
CA THR A 179 10.21 9.10 3.78
C THR A 179 10.60 7.77 4.40
N GLY A 180 11.68 7.17 3.93
CA GLY A 180 12.21 5.94 4.50
C GLY A 180 13.72 5.98 4.57
N ARG A 181 14.28 5.39 5.62
CA ARG A 181 15.72 5.25 5.81
C ARG A 181 16.08 3.77 5.77
N ARG A 182 17.09 3.42 4.97
CA ARG A 182 17.56 2.05 4.83
C ARG A 182 18.10 1.56 6.16
N VAL A 183 17.70 0.36 6.53
CA VAL A 183 18.22 -0.36 7.68
C VAL A 183 19.45 -1.12 7.20
N THR A 184 20.63 -0.56 7.43
CA THR A 184 21.90 -1.24 7.19
C THR A 184 22.20 -2.15 8.38
N ARG A 185 22.48 -3.43 8.11
CA ARG A 185 22.97 -4.38 9.12
C ARG A 185 24.48 -4.28 9.27
#